data_AF-A0A4Y8JTJ7-F1
#
_entry.id   AF-A0A4Y8JTJ7-F1
#
_cell.length_a   1.000
_cell.length_b   1.000
_cell.length_c   1.000
_cell.angle_alpha   90.00
_cell.angle_beta   90.00
_cell.angle_gamma   90.00
#
_symmetry.space_group_name_H-M   'P 1'
#
loop_
_entity.id
_entity.type
_entity.pdbx_description
1 polymer ?
#
loop_
_entity_poly.entity_id
_entity_poly.type
_entity_poly.pdbx_seq_one_letter_code
_entity_poly.pdbx_strand_id
1 'polypeptide(L)'
;MSRNSVKWLPAIVVPVVIVAGVLAVPLQAGAAVDLPDKTAEEVLLMVSDSTVTAYSGTVEKKAELGLPDVDLAAGMPDSMSESAAEGTTGPGADAAGALTSVLELFSGSHTARIYVDGSDADAPAKARVQIQDRMDERNVVSNGTDVWAYDSKTNTASYLAIPADARATAQAKFAEMAAGAPAELSTPSQVAERFLAEIDPSTTVSVGTDGTVAGRTAYELVLTPKATQTLVESVSISVDSETGMPLQVTVRANGQEEPAFEVGFTAVDFSTPSAELFEFTPPADATVDEVTLPVMPEQSADQTKPEIPAENLPVVTGTGWDAIVEVPAASVPAELSANPLMSEFATPVDGGQVFSTSLVNVFLADDGRIFAGSVPVELLQAAADAQ
;
A
#
# COMPACT_ATOMS: atom_id res chain seq x y z
N MET A 1 8.74 22.42 32.86
CA MET A 1 7.67 21.41 33.04
C MET A 1 7.55 20.66 31.72
N SER A 2 7.77 19.34 31.76
CA SER A 2 7.57 18.27 30.74
C SER A 2 7.13 18.73 29.34
N ARG A 3 7.84 18.60 28.20
CA ARG A 3 8.79 17.60 27.66
C ARG A 3 8.30 16.15 27.75
N ASN A 4 7.27 15.84 26.95
CA ASN A 4 6.77 14.55 26.45
C ASN A 4 5.49 14.88 25.65
N SER A 5 5.18 14.41 24.44
CA SER A 5 5.77 13.38 23.58
C SER A 5 5.47 13.75 22.13
N VAL A 6 6.48 13.63 21.28
CA VAL A 6 6.35 13.67 19.82
C VAL A 6 5.97 12.27 19.38
N LYS A 7 4.69 12.05 19.10
CA LYS A 7 4.20 10.95 18.24
C LYS A 7 2.96 11.48 17.53
N TRP A 8 2.87 11.18 16.24
CA TRP A 8 1.75 11.43 15.32
C TRP A 8 1.77 12.74 14.56
N LEU A 9 2.01 12.59 13.27
CA LEU A 9 1.44 13.43 12.25
C LEU A 9 0.50 12.54 11.40
N PRO A 10 -0.76 12.92 11.17
CA PRO A 10 -1.58 12.24 10.17
C PRO A 10 -1.15 12.75 8.79
N ALA A 11 -0.26 12.01 8.14
CA ALA A 11 -0.10 12.09 6.70
C ALA A 11 -1.07 11.08 6.08
N ILE A 12 -2.25 11.53 5.65
CA ILE A 12 -3.05 10.80 4.66
C ILE A 12 -2.31 10.97 3.32
N VAL A 13 -1.31 10.13 3.12
CA VAL A 13 -0.75 9.75 1.82
C VAL A 13 -0.46 8.26 1.96
N VAL A 14 -1.34 7.42 1.39
CA VAL A 14 -1.10 5.99 1.23
C VAL A 14 0.15 5.85 0.35
N PRO A 15 1.22 5.22 0.86
CA PRO A 15 1.43 3.82 0.59
C PRO A 15 1.51 3.07 1.90
N VAL A 16 0.40 2.49 2.31
CA VAL A 16 0.38 1.55 3.42
C VAL A 16 1.02 0.25 2.92
N VAL A 17 2.33 0.11 3.14
CA VAL A 17 2.98 -1.20 3.14
C VAL A 17 2.69 -1.83 4.51
N ILE A 18 1.48 -2.36 4.68
CA ILE A 18 1.25 -3.42 5.68
C ILE A 18 1.72 -4.68 4.99
N VAL A 19 2.81 -5.20 5.51
CA VAL A 19 3.16 -6.59 5.36
C VAL A 19 2.54 -7.16 6.70
N ALA A 20 1.76 -8.26 6.70
CA ALA A 20 0.89 -8.91 7.75
C ALA A 20 0.20 -10.26 7.29
N GLY A 21 0.18 -11.47 7.95
CA GLY A 21 -0.42 -12.77 7.46
C GLY A 21 0.26 -14.19 7.62
N VAL A 22 -0.51 -15.26 7.34
CA VAL A 22 -0.62 -16.55 8.07
C VAL A 22 -0.25 -17.73 7.19
N LEU A 23 0.15 -18.79 7.89
CA LEU A 23 -0.27 -20.15 7.61
C LEU A 23 -1.61 -20.46 8.30
N ALA A 24 -2.66 -20.78 7.55
CA ALA A 24 -3.95 -21.17 8.09
C ALA A 24 -3.87 -22.39 9.03
N VAL A 25 -4.25 -22.22 10.29
CA VAL A 25 -4.61 -23.32 11.21
C VAL A 25 -6.13 -23.34 11.32
N PRO A 26 -6.80 -24.49 11.18
CA PRO A 26 -8.25 -24.55 11.22
C PRO A 26 -8.78 -24.12 12.59
N LEU A 27 -9.70 -23.15 12.58
CA LEU A 27 -10.37 -22.61 13.75
C LEU A 27 -11.05 -23.73 14.55
N GLN A 28 -10.61 -23.94 15.79
CA GLN A 28 -11.50 -24.49 16.80
C GLN A 28 -12.45 -23.38 17.22
N ALA A 29 -13.75 -23.66 17.23
CA ALA A 29 -14.78 -22.76 17.74
C ALA A 29 -14.55 -22.50 19.24
N GLY A 30 -13.69 -21.53 19.53
CA GLY A 30 -13.51 -20.94 20.84
C GLY A 30 -14.71 -20.05 21.19
N ALA A 31 -14.95 -19.84 22.48
CA ALA A 31 -16.00 -18.95 22.96
C ALA A 31 -15.92 -17.58 22.25
N ALA A 32 -17.08 -16.98 21.98
CA ALA A 32 -17.15 -15.64 21.42
C ALA A 32 -16.26 -14.70 22.25
N VAL A 33 -15.36 -13.99 21.58
CA VAL A 33 -14.59 -12.93 22.20
C VAL A 33 -15.58 -11.84 22.58
N ASP A 34 -15.53 -11.42 23.85
CA ASP A 34 -16.43 -10.42 24.42
C ASP A 34 -15.56 -9.36 25.09
N LEU A 35 -15.26 -8.29 24.35
CA LEU A 35 -14.48 -7.16 24.85
C LEU A 35 -15.42 -6.07 25.39
N PRO A 36 -14.93 -5.18 26.27
CA PRO A 36 -15.70 -4.01 26.66
C PRO A 36 -16.08 -3.16 25.44
N ASP A 37 -17.35 -2.75 25.36
CA ASP A 37 -17.86 -1.91 24.28
C ASP A 37 -17.00 -0.63 24.11
N LYS A 38 -16.69 -0.31 22.85
CA LYS A 38 -15.99 0.91 22.45
C LYS A 38 -16.70 1.57 21.28
N THR A 39 -16.58 2.88 21.23
CA THR A 39 -16.91 3.70 20.05
C THR A 39 -15.78 3.65 19.02
N ALA A 40 -16.09 4.01 17.78
CA ALA A 40 -15.08 4.11 16.71
C ALA A 40 -13.95 5.10 17.06
N GLU A 41 -14.30 6.21 17.72
CA GLU A 41 -13.34 7.20 18.21
C GLU A 41 -12.40 6.61 19.26
N GLU A 42 -12.92 5.83 20.21
CA GLU A 42 -12.10 5.16 21.23
C GLU A 42 -11.15 4.12 20.63
N VAL A 43 -11.57 3.40 19.59
CA VAL A 43 -10.69 2.45 18.87
C VAL A 43 -9.61 3.20 18.09
N LEU A 44 -9.94 4.30 17.41
CA LEU A 44 -8.96 5.16 16.73
C LEU A 44 -7.96 5.78 17.72
N LEU A 45 -8.44 6.17 18.90
CA LEU A 45 -7.60 6.61 20.00
C LEU A 45 -6.62 5.53 20.44
N MET A 46 -7.05 4.28 20.56
CA MET A 46 -6.13 3.17 20.87
C MET A 46 -5.04 3.03 19.82
N VAL A 47 -5.37 3.16 18.54
CA VAL A 47 -4.38 3.15 17.45
C VAL A 47 -3.38 4.28 17.62
N SER A 48 -3.85 5.50 17.89
CA SER A 48 -2.98 6.65 18.09
C SER A 48 -2.14 6.56 19.37
N ASP A 49 -2.66 5.96 20.44
CA ASP A 49 -1.96 5.80 21.71
C ASP A 49 -1.05 4.56 21.74
N SER A 50 -1.00 3.79 20.65
CA SER A 50 -0.16 2.60 20.59
C SER A 50 1.30 2.93 20.87
N THR A 51 1.88 2.18 21.82
CA THR A 51 3.28 2.33 22.23
C THR A 51 4.21 1.32 21.56
N VAL A 52 3.65 0.43 20.74
CA VAL A 52 4.41 -0.58 19.98
C VAL A 52 5.31 0.15 18.99
N THR A 53 6.62 0.02 19.21
CA THR A 53 7.67 0.65 18.38
C THR A 53 8.65 -0.37 17.84
N ALA A 54 8.62 -1.60 18.37
CA ALA A 54 9.37 -2.72 17.86
C ALA A 54 8.49 -3.97 17.87
N TYR A 55 8.57 -4.75 16.80
CA TYR A 55 7.81 -5.99 16.66
C TYR A 55 8.39 -6.86 15.56
N SER A 56 8.03 -8.14 15.59
CA SER A 56 8.21 -9.06 14.49
C SER A 56 6.94 -9.84 14.23
N GLY A 57 6.77 -10.36 13.01
CA GLY A 57 5.59 -11.16 12.70
C GLY A 57 5.63 -11.79 11.33
N THR A 58 4.74 -12.76 11.14
CA THR A 58 4.53 -13.39 9.84
C THR A 58 3.38 -12.71 9.13
N VAL A 59 3.58 -12.62 7.82
CA VAL A 59 2.83 -11.86 6.84
C VAL A 59 2.15 -12.75 5.77
N GLU A 60 0.98 -12.43 5.20
CA GLU A 60 0.08 -13.10 4.23
C GLU A 60 -0.96 -12.06 3.82
N LYS A 61 -0.76 -11.57 2.62
CA LYS A 61 -1.75 -10.81 1.90
C LYS A 61 -2.49 -11.78 0.99
N LYS A 62 -3.81 -11.67 0.91
CA LYS A 62 -4.67 -12.35 -0.07
C LYS A 62 -5.38 -11.31 -0.93
N ALA A 63 -5.51 -11.57 -2.22
CA ALA A 63 -6.27 -10.72 -3.13
C ALA A 63 -7.12 -11.58 -4.06
N GLU A 64 -8.42 -11.58 -3.81
CA GLU A 64 -9.45 -12.23 -4.62
C GLU A 64 -10.10 -11.18 -5.52
N LEU A 65 -9.29 -10.54 -6.36
CA LEU A 65 -9.70 -9.42 -7.20
C LEU A 65 -10.42 -9.82 -8.50
N GLY A 66 -10.70 -11.12 -8.68
CA GLY A 66 -11.24 -11.67 -9.92
C GLY A 66 -10.24 -11.68 -11.09
N LEU A 67 -8.97 -11.40 -10.80
CA LEU A 67 -7.88 -11.51 -11.78
C LEU A 67 -7.43 -12.98 -11.87
N PRO A 68 -7.09 -13.47 -13.07
CA PRO A 68 -6.52 -14.81 -13.19
C PRO A 68 -5.22 -14.90 -12.39
N ASP A 69 -4.97 -16.07 -11.78
CA ASP A 69 -3.68 -16.41 -11.18
C ASP A 69 -2.65 -16.58 -12.31
N VAL A 70 -2.18 -15.46 -12.83
CA VAL A 70 -1.09 -15.45 -13.81
C VAL A 70 0.22 -15.53 -13.05
N ASP A 71 0.78 -16.73 -12.98
CA ASP A 71 2.23 -16.90 -12.94
C ASP A 71 2.75 -16.46 -14.33
N LEU A 72 2.84 -15.14 -14.54
CA LEU A 72 3.23 -14.55 -15.83
C LEU A 72 4.63 -15.02 -16.27
N ALA A 73 5.46 -15.46 -15.32
CA ALA A 73 6.76 -16.06 -15.61
C ALA A 73 6.67 -17.47 -16.24
N ALA A 74 5.60 -18.23 -15.96
CA ALA A 74 5.39 -19.58 -16.50
C ALA A 74 4.64 -19.61 -17.84
N GLY A 75 3.99 -18.51 -18.22
CA GLY A 75 3.13 -18.41 -19.41
C GLY A 75 3.77 -17.75 -20.64
N MET A 76 4.96 -17.15 -20.53
CA MET A 76 5.59 -16.53 -21.70
C MET A 76 6.12 -17.61 -22.66
N PRO A 77 5.71 -17.59 -23.96
CA PRO A 77 6.33 -18.46 -24.95
C PRO A 77 7.82 -18.09 -25.10
N ASP A 78 8.69 -19.10 -25.20
CA ASP A 78 10.16 -18.95 -25.36
C ASP A 78 10.57 -17.90 -26.41
N SER A 79 9.73 -17.68 -27.42
CA SER A 79 9.94 -16.67 -28.47
C SER A 79 9.91 -15.20 -28.00
N MET A 80 9.43 -14.91 -26.79
CA MET A 80 9.50 -13.58 -26.16
C MET A 80 10.67 -13.45 -25.17
N SER A 81 11.27 -14.59 -24.76
CA SER A 81 12.47 -14.62 -23.90
C SER A 81 13.73 -14.35 -24.73
N GLU A 82 13.79 -14.81 -25.99
CA GLU A 82 14.92 -14.57 -26.88
C GLU A 82 15.08 -13.12 -27.36
N SER A 83 14.03 -12.28 -27.32
CA SER A 83 14.15 -10.85 -27.62
C SER A 83 14.63 -10.01 -26.42
N ALA A 84 14.69 -10.59 -25.22
CA ALA A 84 15.27 -9.96 -24.03
C ALA A 84 16.73 -10.38 -23.77
N ALA A 85 17.20 -11.46 -24.42
CA ALA A 85 18.51 -12.05 -24.16
C ALA A 85 19.69 -11.39 -24.92
N GLU A 86 19.44 -10.48 -25.87
CA GLU A 86 20.50 -9.70 -26.53
C GLU A 86 20.23 -8.19 -26.47
N GLY A 87 20.59 -7.58 -25.33
CA GLY A 87 21.20 -6.24 -25.33
C GLY A 87 20.31 -5.02 -25.60
N THR A 88 18.98 -5.10 -25.51
CA THR A 88 18.13 -3.90 -25.53
C THR A 88 17.97 -3.31 -24.14
N THR A 89 18.96 -2.51 -23.73
CA THR A 89 18.80 -1.51 -22.65
C THR A 89 17.97 -0.35 -23.22
N GLY A 90 16.65 -0.52 -23.22
CA GLY A 90 15.69 0.51 -23.59
C GLY A 90 14.67 0.69 -22.48
N PRO A 91 14.30 1.93 -22.10
CA PRO A 91 13.42 2.23 -20.97
C PRO A 91 12.02 1.56 -20.99
N GLY A 92 11.61 0.98 -22.13
CA GLY A 92 10.31 0.31 -22.29
C GLY A 92 10.25 -1.16 -21.84
N ALA A 93 11.37 -1.90 -21.83
CA ALA A 93 11.37 -3.28 -21.33
C ALA A 93 11.30 -3.32 -19.80
N ASP A 94 11.96 -2.36 -19.15
CA ASP A 94 12.04 -2.21 -17.71
C ASP A 94 10.69 -1.79 -17.10
N ALA A 95 9.92 -0.95 -17.81
CA ALA A 95 8.59 -0.49 -17.37
C ALA A 95 7.52 -1.59 -17.42
N ALA A 96 7.54 -2.44 -18.46
CA ALA A 96 6.63 -3.58 -18.57
C ALA A 96 6.91 -4.61 -17.47
N GLY A 97 8.19 -4.95 -17.23
CA GLY A 97 8.59 -5.83 -16.13
C GLY A 97 8.21 -5.27 -14.76
N ALA A 98 8.41 -3.98 -14.53
CA ALA A 98 8.02 -3.31 -13.28
C ALA A 98 6.50 -3.34 -13.05
N LEU A 99 5.68 -3.09 -14.08
CA LEU A 99 4.22 -3.19 -14.00
C LEU A 99 3.75 -4.62 -13.71
N THR A 100 4.38 -5.62 -14.34
CA THR A 100 4.10 -7.04 -14.06
C THR A 100 4.46 -7.40 -12.62
N SER A 101 5.63 -7.01 -12.11
CA SER A 101 6.02 -7.28 -10.72
C SER A 101 5.11 -6.57 -9.70
N VAL A 102 4.65 -5.35 -10.01
CA VAL A 102 3.65 -4.63 -9.21
C VAL A 102 2.33 -5.39 -9.22
N LEU A 103 1.84 -5.78 -10.40
CA LEU A 103 0.59 -6.54 -10.54
C LEU A 103 0.66 -7.87 -9.78
N GLU A 104 1.75 -8.62 -9.92
CA GLU A 104 1.99 -9.88 -9.21
C GLU A 104 1.90 -9.71 -7.70
N LEU A 105 2.49 -8.63 -7.14
CA LEU A 105 2.41 -8.33 -5.71
C LEU A 105 0.97 -8.01 -5.28
N PHE A 106 0.22 -7.30 -6.12
CA PHE A 106 -1.16 -6.90 -5.84
C PHE A 106 -2.18 -8.02 -6.11
N SER A 107 -1.88 -9.02 -6.94
CA SER A 107 -2.70 -10.22 -7.16
C SER A 107 -2.27 -11.40 -6.28
N GLY A 108 -3.12 -12.41 -6.14
CA GLY A 108 -2.78 -13.67 -5.47
C GLY A 108 -2.44 -13.54 -3.97
N SER A 109 -1.88 -14.61 -3.42
CA SER A 109 -1.47 -14.70 -2.01
C SER A 109 0.05 -14.63 -1.84
N HIS A 110 0.50 -13.78 -0.92
CA HIS A 110 1.92 -13.55 -0.64
C HIS A 110 2.19 -13.60 0.84
N THR A 111 3.08 -14.50 1.28
CA THR A 111 3.55 -14.54 2.67
C THR A 111 4.81 -13.70 2.83
N ALA A 112 4.99 -13.03 3.95
CA ALA A 112 6.26 -12.38 4.26
C ALA A 112 6.64 -12.50 5.74
N ARG A 113 7.82 -12.02 6.12
CA ARG A 113 8.21 -11.80 7.52
C ARG A 113 8.59 -10.35 7.71
N ILE A 114 8.17 -9.77 8.82
CA ILE A 114 8.53 -8.41 9.20
C ILE A 114 9.29 -8.40 10.49
N TYR A 115 10.27 -7.51 10.52
CA TYR A 115 10.95 -7.08 11.71
C TYR A 115 11.02 -5.56 11.68
N VAL A 116 10.62 -4.91 12.76
CA VAL A 116 10.71 -3.46 12.94
C VAL A 116 11.33 -3.18 14.31
N ASP A 117 12.28 -2.26 14.34
CA ASP A 117 12.84 -1.70 15.57
C ASP A 117 12.96 -0.18 15.44
N GLY A 118 11.98 0.53 16.00
CA GLY A 118 11.96 1.98 16.20
C GLY A 118 11.97 2.34 17.69
N SER A 119 12.52 1.47 18.53
CA SER A 119 12.54 1.68 20.00
C SER A 119 13.47 2.82 20.44
N ASP A 120 14.47 3.15 19.61
CA ASP A 120 15.35 4.30 19.80
C ASP A 120 14.73 5.54 19.13
N ALA A 121 14.26 6.48 19.96
CA ALA A 121 13.62 7.72 19.47
C ALA A 121 14.59 8.71 18.81
N ASP A 122 15.90 8.56 19.05
CA ASP A 122 16.95 9.43 18.51
C ASP A 122 17.61 8.82 17.26
N ALA A 123 17.26 7.57 16.92
CA ALA A 123 17.77 6.87 15.74
C ALA A 123 16.67 6.60 14.71
N PRO A 124 17.02 6.51 13.42
CA PRO A 124 16.10 6.04 12.40
C PRO A 124 15.67 4.59 12.69
N ALA A 125 14.37 4.33 12.52
CA ALA A 125 13.82 2.99 12.67
C ALA A 125 14.47 2.01 11.68
N LYS A 126 14.70 0.79 12.15
CA LYS A 126 15.21 -0.32 11.36
C LYS A 126 14.04 -1.20 10.93
N ALA A 127 14.12 -1.73 9.73
CA ALA A 127 13.07 -2.57 9.19
C ALA A 127 13.65 -3.68 8.31
N ARG A 128 13.02 -4.84 8.35
CA ARG A 128 13.25 -5.91 7.39
C ARG A 128 11.93 -6.52 6.96
N VAL A 129 11.77 -6.65 5.65
CA VAL A 129 10.65 -7.33 5.00
C VAL A 129 11.23 -8.48 4.18
N GLN A 130 10.74 -9.70 4.40
CA GLN A 130 11.14 -10.89 3.64
C GLN A 130 9.91 -11.52 3.00
N ILE A 131 9.67 -11.26 1.72
CA ILE A 131 8.59 -11.89 0.98
C ILE A 131 9.03 -13.31 0.62
N GLN A 132 8.25 -14.28 1.09
CA GLN A 132 8.44 -15.70 0.84
C GLN A 132 7.55 -16.11 -0.33
N ASP A 133 8.16 -16.29 -1.49
CA ASP A 133 7.52 -16.87 -2.67
C ASP A 133 7.78 -18.40 -2.68
N ARG A 134 7.10 -19.15 -3.56
CA ARG A 134 7.11 -20.63 -3.53
C ARG A 134 8.50 -21.24 -3.74
N MET A 135 9.35 -20.56 -4.49
CA MET A 135 10.73 -21.00 -4.81
C MET A 135 11.77 -19.89 -4.66
N ASP A 136 11.34 -18.68 -4.31
CA ASP A 136 12.18 -17.48 -4.30
C ASP A 136 11.92 -16.66 -3.02
N GLU A 137 12.88 -15.83 -2.63
CA GLU A 137 12.77 -14.90 -1.51
C GLU A 137 13.21 -13.51 -1.95
N ARG A 138 12.38 -12.51 -1.65
CA ARG A 138 12.70 -11.10 -1.84
C ARG A 138 12.86 -10.44 -0.49
N ASN A 139 13.99 -9.77 -0.28
CA ASN A 139 14.31 -9.12 0.98
C ASN A 139 14.46 -7.62 0.76
N VAL A 140 13.90 -6.83 1.67
CA VAL A 140 14.24 -5.42 1.84
C VAL A 140 14.69 -5.23 3.27
N VAL A 141 15.90 -4.71 3.48
CA VAL A 141 16.50 -4.49 4.80
C VAL A 141 16.95 -3.04 4.88
N SER A 142 16.48 -2.32 5.91
CA SER A 142 16.94 -0.99 6.27
C SER A 142 17.49 -1.02 7.70
N ASN A 143 18.74 -0.61 7.87
CA ASN A 143 19.37 -0.47 9.18
C ASN A 143 19.36 1.00 9.68
N GLY A 144 18.70 1.90 8.94
CA GLY A 144 18.62 3.33 9.22
C GLY A 144 19.73 4.19 8.58
N THR A 145 20.79 3.58 8.06
CA THR A 145 21.84 4.25 7.25
C THR A 145 21.93 3.72 5.84
N ASP A 146 21.52 2.48 5.64
CA ASP A 146 21.64 1.71 4.42
C ASP A 146 20.34 0.99 4.15
N VAL A 147 20.00 0.86 2.87
CA VAL A 147 18.93 0.01 2.40
C VAL A 147 19.51 -1.02 1.44
N TRP A 148 19.15 -2.27 1.67
CA TRP A 148 19.42 -3.39 0.78
C TRP A 148 18.10 -3.92 0.26
N ALA A 149 18.00 -4.12 -1.04
CA ALA A 149 17.00 -4.96 -1.66
C ALA A 149 17.70 -6.17 -2.27
N TYR A 150 17.14 -7.36 -2.13
CA TYR A 150 17.71 -8.57 -2.69
C TYR A 150 16.62 -9.47 -3.26
N ASP A 151 16.88 -10.02 -4.43
CA ASP A 151 16.03 -10.96 -5.13
C ASP A 151 16.81 -12.26 -5.36
N SER A 152 16.32 -13.37 -4.78
CA SER A 152 17.01 -14.67 -4.88
C SER A 152 16.91 -15.32 -6.24
N LYS A 153 15.87 -15.01 -7.02
CA LYS A 153 15.61 -15.60 -8.34
C LYS A 153 16.67 -15.14 -9.33
N THR A 154 17.00 -13.85 -9.26
CA THR A 154 18.01 -13.20 -10.10
C THR A 154 19.39 -13.16 -9.43
N ASN A 155 19.50 -13.55 -8.16
CA ASN A 155 20.69 -13.44 -7.33
C ASN A 155 21.32 -12.02 -7.39
N THR A 156 20.47 -11.00 -7.31
CA THR A 156 20.86 -9.59 -7.43
C THR A 156 20.50 -8.83 -6.17
N ALA A 157 21.43 -8.03 -5.67
CA ALA A 157 21.28 -7.16 -4.52
C ALA A 157 21.44 -5.70 -4.96
N SER A 158 20.49 -4.85 -4.62
CA SER A 158 20.62 -3.40 -4.77
C SER A 158 20.98 -2.78 -3.42
N TYR A 159 22.01 -1.95 -3.43
CA TYR A 159 22.49 -1.21 -2.25
C TYR A 159 22.22 0.28 -2.40
N LEU A 160 21.72 0.90 -1.33
CA LEU A 160 21.49 2.32 -1.25
C LEU A 160 22.01 2.84 0.10
N ALA A 161 23.03 3.69 0.07
CA ALA A 161 23.44 4.45 1.24
C ALA A 161 22.53 5.67 1.42
N ILE A 162 22.03 5.89 2.63
CA ILE A 162 21.24 7.07 3.00
C ILE A 162 22.18 8.17 3.52
N PRO A 163 22.42 9.25 2.75
CA PRO A 163 23.33 10.32 3.15
C PRO A 163 22.91 11.00 4.46
N ALA A 164 23.89 11.43 5.26
CA ALA A 164 23.62 12.05 6.56
C ALA A 164 22.85 13.39 6.43
N ASP A 165 23.12 14.15 5.37
CA ASP A 165 22.43 15.38 5.01
C ASP A 165 20.97 15.14 4.59
N ALA A 166 20.70 14.07 3.84
CA ALA A 166 19.34 13.67 3.49
C ALA A 166 18.53 13.31 4.76
N ARG A 167 19.15 12.59 5.71
CA ARG A 167 18.54 12.27 7.01
C ARG A 167 18.29 13.52 7.86
N ALA A 168 19.26 14.42 7.94
CA ALA A 168 19.12 15.67 8.67
C ALA A 168 18.02 16.56 8.08
N THR A 169 17.92 16.61 6.74
CA THR A 169 16.88 17.35 6.03
C THR A 169 15.48 16.76 6.30
N ALA A 170 15.35 15.43 6.25
CA ALA A 170 14.10 14.75 6.58
C ALA A 170 13.68 15.03 8.04
N GLN A 171 14.62 14.99 8.98
CA GLN A 171 14.37 15.28 10.39
C GLN A 171 13.96 16.74 10.62
N ALA A 172 14.62 17.69 9.94
CA ALA A 172 14.28 19.11 10.01
C ALA A 172 12.87 19.37 9.45
N LYS A 173 12.53 18.78 8.29
CA LYS A 173 11.19 18.88 7.71
C LYS A 173 10.12 18.26 8.61
N PHE A 174 10.41 17.12 9.24
CA PHE A 174 9.49 16.51 10.19
C PHE A 174 9.26 17.41 11.41
N ALA A 175 10.31 18.01 11.95
CA ALA A 175 10.20 18.96 13.06
C ALA A 175 9.42 20.23 12.68
N GLU A 176 9.63 20.76 11.47
CA GLU A 176 8.87 21.90 10.94
C GLU A 176 7.39 21.57 10.78
N MET A 177 7.07 20.40 10.22
CA MET A 177 5.70 19.94 10.04
C MET A 177 4.99 19.71 11.39
N ALA A 178 5.70 19.16 12.37
CA ALA A 178 5.20 19.02 13.74
C ALA A 178 4.96 20.37 14.42
N ALA A 179 5.80 21.38 14.14
CA ALA A 179 5.64 22.73 14.68
C ALA A 179 4.51 23.53 13.98
N GLY A 180 4.23 23.23 12.71
CA GLY A 180 3.19 23.85 11.89
C GLY A 180 1.81 23.19 11.99
N ALA A 181 1.70 22.07 12.72
CA ALA A 181 0.42 21.41 12.93
C ALA A 181 -0.57 22.35 13.63
N PRO A 182 -1.84 22.45 13.15
CA PRO A 182 -2.87 23.25 13.81
C PRO A 182 -2.95 22.92 15.30
N ALA A 183 -3.09 23.93 16.16
CA ALA A 183 -3.24 23.72 17.59
C ALA A 183 -4.44 22.82 17.96
N GLU A 184 -5.40 22.71 17.04
CA GLU A 184 -6.56 21.83 17.10
C GLU A 184 -6.25 20.36 16.81
N LEU A 185 -5.00 19.98 16.49
CA LEU A 185 -4.54 18.59 16.30
C LEU A 185 -3.44 18.21 17.31
N SER A 186 -3.48 18.86 18.47
CA SER A 186 -2.45 18.73 19.51
C SER A 186 -2.54 17.44 20.33
N THR A 187 -3.67 16.74 20.27
CA THR A 187 -3.91 15.49 20.99
C THR A 187 -4.36 14.37 20.05
N PRO A 188 -4.06 13.10 20.40
CA PRO A 188 -4.62 11.93 19.72
C PRO A 188 -6.14 11.99 19.51
N SER A 189 -6.89 12.45 20.52
CA SER A 189 -8.35 12.57 20.45
C SER A 189 -8.79 13.53 19.36
N GLN A 190 -8.15 14.69 19.28
CA GLN A 190 -8.46 15.70 18.27
C GLN A 190 -8.16 15.21 16.85
N VAL A 191 -7.10 14.41 16.68
CA VAL A 191 -6.77 13.78 15.39
C VAL A 191 -7.84 12.75 15.00
N ALA A 192 -8.27 11.91 15.94
CA ALA A 192 -9.33 10.94 15.71
C ALA A 192 -10.67 11.63 15.37
N GLU A 193 -11.06 12.65 16.13
CA GLU A 193 -12.25 13.47 15.89
C GLU A 193 -12.20 14.12 14.50
N ARG A 194 -11.06 14.72 14.13
CA ARG A 194 -10.90 15.36 12.82
C ARG A 194 -10.96 14.35 11.69
N PHE A 195 -10.30 13.21 11.84
CA PHE A 195 -10.34 12.13 10.85
C PHE A 195 -11.77 11.67 10.62
N LEU A 196 -12.51 11.38 11.70
CA LEU A 196 -13.91 10.97 11.63
C LEU A 196 -14.78 12.05 10.97
N ALA A 197 -14.60 13.32 11.33
CA ALA A 197 -15.34 14.43 10.75
C ALA A 197 -15.08 14.61 9.25
N GLU A 198 -13.86 14.34 8.78
CA GLU A 198 -13.49 14.44 7.37
C GLU A 198 -14.09 13.32 6.53
N ILE A 199 -14.16 12.09 7.08
CA ILE A 199 -14.66 10.93 6.34
C ILE A 199 -16.16 10.70 6.53
N ASP A 200 -16.78 11.23 7.58
CA ASP A 200 -18.22 11.05 7.85
C ASP A 200 -19.10 11.41 6.64
N PRO A 201 -18.89 12.51 5.89
CA PRO A 201 -19.74 12.83 4.74
C PRO A 201 -19.87 11.70 3.71
N SER A 202 -18.81 10.90 3.50
CA SER A 202 -18.78 9.80 2.54
C SER A 202 -18.83 8.40 3.15
N THR A 203 -18.61 8.27 4.46
CA THR A 203 -18.30 6.98 5.10
C THR A 203 -18.97 6.87 6.46
N THR A 204 -19.64 5.76 6.74
CA THR A 204 -20.08 5.41 8.09
C THR A 204 -18.96 4.66 8.78
N VAL A 205 -18.58 5.07 9.98
CA VAL A 205 -17.56 4.38 10.79
C VAL A 205 -18.21 3.79 12.04
N SER A 206 -18.00 2.50 12.26
CA SER A 206 -18.57 1.76 13.39
C SER A 206 -17.58 0.77 13.97
N VAL A 207 -17.87 0.25 15.17
CA VAL A 207 -17.17 -0.91 15.72
C VAL A 207 -17.96 -2.16 15.38
N GLY A 208 -17.29 -3.13 14.76
CA GLY A 208 -17.83 -4.41 14.31
C GLY A 208 -17.84 -5.45 15.41
N THR A 209 -17.66 -6.72 15.04
CA THR A 209 -17.67 -7.83 16.00
C THR A 209 -16.27 -8.08 16.53
N ASP A 210 -16.13 -8.23 17.85
CA ASP A 210 -14.85 -8.56 18.45
C ASP A 210 -14.34 -9.92 17.94
N GLY A 211 -13.04 -9.98 17.71
CA GLY A 211 -12.42 -11.13 17.06
C GLY A 211 -11.06 -11.48 17.64
N THR A 212 -10.39 -12.40 16.96
CA THR A 212 -9.00 -12.76 17.26
C THR A 212 -8.19 -12.75 15.97
N VAL A 213 -7.06 -12.06 15.98
CA VAL A 213 -6.09 -12.00 14.88
C VAL A 213 -4.72 -12.34 15.45
N ALA A 214 -3.96 -13.23 14.81
CA ALA A 214 -2.67 -13.70 15.32
C ALA A 214 -2.69 -14.28 16.75
N GLY A 215 -3.82 -14.82 17.22
CA GLY A 215 -3.99 -15.27 18.61
C GLY A 215 -4.20 -14.14 19.63
N ARG A 216 -4.42 -12.90 19.17
CA ARG A 216 -4.69 -11.72 20.00
C ARG A 216 -6.11 -11.23 19.81
N THR A 217 -6.78 -10.85 20.90
CA THR A 217 -8.13 -10.27 20.83
C THR A 217 -8.08 -8.89 20.20
N ALA A 218 -9.06 -8.57 19.35
CA ALA A 218 -9.07 -7.34 18.59
C ALA A 218 -10.48 -6.75 18.48
N TYR A 219 -10.55 -5.42 18.58
CA TYR A 219 -11.71 -4.64 18.15
C TYR A 219 -11.69 -4.52 16.63
N GLU A 220 -12.85 -4.53 15.99
CA GLU A 220 -12.95 -4.31 14.54
C GLU A 220 -13.47 -2.90 14.26
N LEU A 221 -12.68 -2.06 13.60
CA LEU A 221 -13.15 -0.78 13.07
C LEU A 221 -13.66 -0.98 11.63
N VAL A 222 -14.94 -0.73 11.39
CA VAL A 222 -15.59 -0.94 10.09
C VAL A 222 -15.91 0.40 9.44
N LEU A 223 -15.43 0.60 8.21
CA LEU A 223 -15.70 1.74 7.36
C LEU A 223 -16.61 1.29 6.21
N THR A 224 -17.83 1.83 6.17
CA THR A 224 -18.83 1.49 5.15
C THR A 224 -19.09 2.72 4.26
N PRO A 225 -18.85 2.65 2.95
CA PRO A 225 -19.22 3.69 2.01
C PRO A 225 -20.70 4.08 2.12
N LYS A 226 -20.99 5.38 2.10
CA LYS A 226 -22.37 5.91 1.98
C LYS A 226 -22.83 5.97 0.52
N ALA A 227 -21.89 5.94 -0.42
CA ALA A 227 -22.18 5.93 -1.86
C ALA A 227 -22.85 4.61 -2.26
N THR A 228 -23.88 4.68 -3.12
CA THR A 228 -24.62 3.50 -3.59
C THR A 228 -24.05 2.90 -4.89
N GLN A 229 -23.23 3.66 -5.62
CA GLN A 229 -22.63 3.26 -6.88
C GLN A 229 -21.12 3.04 -6.73
N THR A 230 -20.72 2.30 -5.70
CA THR A 230 -19.33 1.89 -5.47
C THR A 230 -19.19 0.38 -5.53
N LEU A 231 -18.01 -0.11 -5.91
CA LEU A 231 -17.66 -1.54 -5.88
C LEU A 231 -17.27 -2.01 -4.47
N VAL A 232 -16.90 -1.08 -3.58
CA VAL A 232 -16.47 -1.40 -2.21
C VAL A 232 -17.71 -1.57 -1.32
N GLU A 233 -17.82 -2.72 -0.66
CA GLU A 233 -18.84 -2.97 0.36
C GLU A 233 -18.43 -2.35 1.70
N SER A 234 -17.21 -2.66 2.15
CA SER A 234 -16.65 -2.18 3.41
C SER A 234 -15.15 -2.36 3.49
N VAL A 235 -14.52 -1.61 4.41
CA VAL A 235 -13.15 -1.83 4.88
C VAL A 235 -13.19 -2.08 6.37
N SER A 236 -12.65 -3.20 6.83
CA SER A 236 -12.49 -3.54 8.25
C SER A 236 -11.02 -3.45 8.65
N ILE A 237 -10.75 -2.90 9.83
CA ILE A 237 -9.42 -2.84 10.45
C ILE A 237 -9.51 -3.48 11.83
N SER A 238 -8.85 -4.62 12.03
CA SER A 238 -8.74 -5.25 13.35
C SER A 238 -7.63 -4.58 14.15
N VAL A 239 -7.95 -4.09 15.34
CA VAL A 239 -7.06 -3.35 16.24
C VAL A 239 -6.87 -4.14 17.53
N ASP A 240 -5.62 -4.46 17.86
CA ASP A 240 -5.28 -5.20 19.08
C ASP A 240 -5.88 -4.54 20.33
N SER A 241 -6.63 -5.32 21.11
CA SER A 241 -7.38 -4.77 22.26
C SER A 241 -6.50 -4.34 23.42
N GLU A 242 -5.23 -4.76 23.46
CA GLU A 242 -4.30 -4.44 24.55
C GLU A 242 -3.36 -3.29 24.18
N THR A 243 -2.84 -3.29 22.95
CA THR A 243 -1.78 -2.39 22.50
C THR A 243 -2.24 -1.32 21.52
N GLY A 244 -3.44 -1.46 20.95
CA GLY A 244 -3.93 -0.59 19.88
C GLY A 244 -3.24 -0.79 18.54
N MET A 245 -2.32 -1.75 18.40
CA MET A 245 -1.65 -2.01 17.12
C MET A 245 -2.65 -2.56 16.09
N PRO A 246 -2.74 -1.99 14.87
CA PRO A 246 -3.50 -2.59 13.79
C PRO A 246 -2.92 -3.96 13.42
N LEU A 247 -3.77 -4.98 13.42
CA LEU A 247 -3.38 -6.36 13.17
C LEU A 247 -3.78 -6.83 11.78
N GLN A 248 -4.94 -6.42 11.27
CA GLN A 248 -5.46 -6.87 9.97
C GLN A 248 -6.27 -5.77 9.30
N VAL A 249 -6.20 -5.73 7.97
CA VAL A 249 -7.08 -4.94 7.10
C VAL A 249 -7.74 -5.88 6.11
N THR A 250 -9.06 -5.75 5.99
CA THR A 250 -9.89 -6.55 5.09
C THR A 250 -10.75 -5.58 4.26
N VAL A 251 -10.78 -5.74 2.95
CA VAL A 251 -11.62 -4.99 2.02
C VAL A 251 -12.59 -5.95 1.35
N ARG A 252 -13.89 -5.67 1.50
CA ARG A 252 -14.95 -6.45 0.88
C ARG A 252 -15.49 -5.73 -0.35
N ALA A 253 -15.75 -6.48 -1.40
CA ALA A 253 -16.40 -6.01 -2.61
C ALA A 253 -17.89 -6.33 -2.60
N ASN A 254 -18.70 -5.46 -3.20
CA ASN A 254 -20.13 -5.70 -3.36
C ASN A 254 -20.38 -6.95 -4.21
N GLY A 255 -21.19 -7.87 -3.69
CA GLY A 255 -21.55 -9.11 -4.39
C GLY A 255 -20.53 -10.25 -4.29
N GLN A 256 -19.49 -10.10 -3.44
CA GLN A 256 -18.49 -11.14 -3.19
C GLN A 256 -18.63 -11.72 -1.78
N GLU A 257 -18.61 -13.05 -1.63
CA GLU A 257 -18.69 -13.69 -0.31
C GLU A 257 -17.38 -13.55 0.47
N GLU A 258 -16.26 -13.88 -0.18
CA GLU A 258 -14.91 -13.73 0.37
C GLU A 258 -14.40 -12.29 0.25
N PRO A 259 -13.47 -11.83 1.11
CA PRO A 259 -12.84 -10.52 0.96
C PRO A 259 -12.10 -10.39 -0.37
N ALA A 260 -12.27 -9.26 -1.04
CA ALA A 260 -11.54 -8.97 -2.28
C ALA A 260 -10.06 -8.70 -2.02
N PHE A 261 -9.73 -8.19 -0.82
CA PHE A 261 -8.36 -7.99 -0.38
C PHE A 261 -8.27 -8.19 1.13
N GLU A 262 -7.24 -8.86 1.60
CA GLU A 262 -6.96 -9.05 3.02
C GLU A 262 -5.45 -9.02 3.27
N VAL A 263 -5.03 -8.40 4.36
CA VAL A 263 -3.65 -8.44 4.85
C VAL A 263 -3.66 -8.33 6.37
N GLY A 264 -3.00 -9.24 7.09
CA GLY A 264 -2.99 -9.12 8.56
C GLY A 264 -2.31 -10.21 9.36
N PHE A 265 -1.66 -9.87 10.48
CA PHE A 265 -0.78 -10.71 11.31
C PHE A 265 -1.36 -12.03 11.82
N THR A 266 -0.43 -12.96 12.10
CA THR A 266 -0.77 -14.39 12.21
C THR A 266 0.08 -15.13 13.18
N ALA A 267 1.33 -14.72 13.21
CA ALA A 267 2.12 -14.61 14.38
C ALA A 267 2.55 -13.15 14.47
N VAL A 268 2.48 -12.60 15.67
CA VAL A 268 3.06 -11.30 16.01
C VAL A 268 3.70 -11.39 17.37
N ASP A 269 4.88 -10.79 17.49
CA ASP A 269 5.66 -10.69 18.71
C ASP A 269 6.09 -9.22 18.87
N PHE A 270 5.67 -8.59 19.97
CA PHE A 270 5.95 -7.18 20.25
C PHE A 270 7.27 -6.96 21.03
N SER A 271 8.12 -7.97 21.14
CA SER A 271 9.48 -7.80 21.65
C SER A 271 10.37 -7.15 20.60
N THR A 272 11.42 -6.47 21.07
CA THR A 272 12.43 -5.87 20.20
C THR A 272 13.19 -6.97 19.44
N PRO A 273 13.17 -6.97 18.09
CA PRO A 273 13.93 -7.94 17.31
C PRO A 273 15.44 -7.81 17.54
N SER A 274 16.19 -8.91 17.34
CA SER A 274 17.66 -8.85 17.38
C SER A 274 18.21 -7.87 16.34
N ALA A 275 19.22 -7.08 16.71
CA ALA A 275 19.87 -6.13 15.81
C ALA A 275 20.45 -6.79 14.55
N GLU A 276 20.89 -8.06 14.66
CA GLU A 276 21.45 -8.85 13.56
C GLU A 276 20.44 -9.06 12.40
N LEU A 277 19.13 -8.98 12.67
CA LEU A 277 18.11 -9.11 11.62
C LEU A 277 18.14 -7.96 10.62
N PHE A 278 18.63 -6.80 11.04
CA PHE A 278 18.72 -5.60 10.22
C PHE A 278 20.07 -5.46 9.51
N GLU A 279 20.98 -6.40 9.73
CA GLU A 279 22.20 -6.51 8.95
C GLU A 279 21.96 -7.41 7.73
N PHE A 280 22.40 -6.96 6.56
CA PHE A 280 22.31 -7.75 5.33
C PHE A 280 23.70 -7.86 4.71
N THR A 281 24.08 -9.09 4.37
CA THR A 281 25.27 -9.38 3.57
C THR A 281 24.80 -10.16 2.35
N PRO A 282 25.04 -9.65 1.12
CA PRO A 282 24.70 -10.38 -0.09
C PRO A 282 25.33 -11.78 -0.09
N PRO A 283 24.63 -12.81 -0.58
CA PRO A 283 25.20 -14.13 -0.77
C PRO A 283 26.45 -14.10 -1.66
N ALA A 284 27.28 -15.15 -1.55
CA ALA A 284 28.41 -15.31 -2.47
C ALA A 284 27.91 -15.31 -3.93
N ASP A 285 28.67 -14.67 -4.81
CA ASP A 285 28.38 -14.55 -6.25
C ASP A 285 27.12 -13.75 -6.60
N ALA A 286 26.47 -13.07 -5.63
CA ALA A 286 25.39 -12.13 -5.92
C ALA A 286 25.90 -10.91 -6.69
N THR A 287 25.15 -10.49 -7.71
CA THR A 287 25.41 -9.23 -8.42
C THR A 287 24.98 -8.08 -7.52
N VAL A 288 25.84 -7.09 -7.29
CA VAL A 288 25.52 -5.94 -6.43
C VAL A 288 25.46 -4.66 -7.25
N ASP A 289 24.29 -4.04 -7.27
CA ASP A 289 24.05 -2.76 -7.94
C ASP A 289 23.95 -1.62 -6.91
N GLU A 290 24.81 -0.61 -7.06
CA GLU A 290 24.72 0.60 -6.24
C GLU A 290 23.70 1.57 -6.83
N VAL A 291 22.64 1.80 -6.07
CA VAL A 291 21.61 2.79 -6.37
C VAL A 291 22.02 4.09 -5.69
N THR A 292 22.03 5.18 -6.44
CA THR A 292 22.17 6.52 -5.85
C THR A 292 20.78 7.10 -5.64
N LEU A 293 20.58 7.79 -4.52
CA LEU A 293 19.34 8.55 -4.33
C LEU A 293 19.22 9.53 -5.51
N PRO A 294 18.05 9.58 -6.19
CA PRO A 294 17.82 10.60 -7.19
C PRO A 294 18.01 11.95 -6.52
N VAL A 295 18.99 12.72 -7.00
CA VAL A 295 19.21 14.10 -6.53
C VAL A 295 17.98 14.86 -7.01
N MET A 296 17.00 15.05 -6.13
CA MET A 296 15.93 15.99 -6.41
C MET A 296 16.61 17.34 -6.58
N PRO A 297 16.54 17.98 -7.77
CA PRO A 297 17.12 19.30 -7.93
C PRO A 297 16.51 20.18 -6.85
N GLU A 298 17.36 20.83 -6.05
CA GLU A 298 16.91 21.80 -5.06
C GLU A 298 16.04 22.81 -5.80
N GLN A 299 14.73 22.76 -5.60
CA GLN A 299 13.83 23.78 -6.09
C GLN A 299 14.21 25.07 -5.36
N SER A 300 15.10 25.84 -5.98
CA SER A 300 15.30 27.22 -5.62
C SER A 300 13.92 27.87 -5.61
N ALA A 301 13.59 28.62 -4.56
CA ALA A 301 12.30 29.30 -4.40
C ALA A 301 11.93 30.27 -5.56
N ASP A 302 12.85 30.46 -6.52
CA ASP A 302 12.74 31.29 -7.71
C ASP A 302 12.58 30.52 -9.03
N GLN A 303 12.54 29.18 -9.02
CA GLN A 303 12.24 28.40 -10.22
C GLN A 303 10.73 28.24 -10.35
N THR A 304 10.18 28.80 -11.43
CA THR A 304 8.79 28.59 -11.84
C THR A 304 8.56 27.08 -11.94
N LYS A 305 7.68 26.55 -11.09
CA LYS A 305 7.21 25.16 -11.15
C LYS A 305 6.90 24.86 -12.63
N PRO A 306 7.36 23.74 -13.23
CA PRO A 306 6.96 23.41 -14.59
C PRO A 306 5.44 23.47 -14.63
N GLU A 307 4.89 24.47 -15.34
CA GLU A 307 3.46 24.59 -15.53
C GLU A 307 3.09 23.45 -16.46
N ILE A 308 2.66 22.34 -15.88
CA ILE A 308 1.92 21.33 -16.63
C ILE A 308 0.68 22.08 -17.13
N PRO A 309 0.48 22.19 -18.46
CA PRO A 309 -0.71 22.82 -19.01
C PRO A 309 -1.95 22.21 -18.35
N ALA A 310 -2.93 23.03 -17.98
CA ALA A 310 -4.11 22.57 -17.23
C ALA A 310 -4.84 21.41 -17.94
N GLU A 311 -4.76 21.37 -19.28
CA GLU A 311 -5.26 20.32 -20.17
C GLU A 311 -4.57 18.95 -20.03
N ASN A 312 -3.41 18.88 -19.36
CA ASN A 312 -2.65 17.64 -19.13
C ASN A 312 -2.73 17.15 -17.68
N LEU A 313 -3.48 17.83 -16.81
CA LEU A 313 -3.66 17.39 -15.43
C LEU A 313 -4.81 16.37 -15.34
N PRO A 314 -4.65 15.30 -14.54
CA PRO A 314 -5.78 14.43 -14.23
C PRO A 314 -6.94 15.23 -13.62
N VAL A 315 -8.15 14.94 -14.07
CA VAL A 315 -9.38 15.56 -13.56
C VAL A 315 -10.07 14.55 -12.65
N VAL A 316 -10.49 14.99 -11.46
CA VAL A 316 -11.26 14.15 -10.55
C VAL A 316 -12.70 14.65 -10.53
N THR A 317 -13.63 13.76 -10.83
CA THR A 317 -15.08 14.00 -10.71
C THR A 317 -15.64 13.13 -9.59
N GLY A 318 -16.73 13.57 -8.93
CA GLY A 318 -17.23 12.90 -7.73
C GLY A 318 -16.40 13.17 -6.46
N THR A 319 -16.73 12.48 -5.37
CA THR A 319 -16.07 12.67 -4.05
C THR A 319 -16.08 11.39 -3.23
N GLY A 320 -14.95 11.00 -2.65
CA GLY A 320 -14.87 9.79 -1.82
C GLY A 320 -15.01 8.52 -2.67
N TRP A 321 -15.97 7.65 -2.33
CA TRP A 321 -16.09 6.30 -2.90
C TRP A 321 -16.69 6.24 -4.31
N ASP A 322 -17.27 7.35 -4.79
CA ASP A 322 -17.79 7.48 -6.16
C ASP A 322 -16.88 8.31 -7.07
N ALA A 323 -15.67 8.66 -6.58
CA ALA A 323 -14.74 9.47 -7.34
C ALA A 323 -14.21 8.73 -8.58
N ILE A 324 -14.16 9.45 -9.69
CA ILE A 324 -13.62 8.99 -10.96
C ILE A 324 -12.44 9.90 -11.32
N VAL A 325 -11.29 9.29 -11.54
CA VAL A 325 -10.10 9.97 -12.05
C VAL A 325 -10.06 9.81 -13.56
N GLU A 326 -10.04 10.93 -14.27
CA GLU A 326 -9.79 11.03 -15.71
C GLU A 326 -8.32 11.40 -15.94
N VAL A 327 -7.63 10.62 -16.75
CA VAL A 327 -6.29 10.93 -17.25
C VAL A 327 -6.41 11.31 -18.73
N PRO A 328 -6.05 12.55 -19.10
CA PRO A 328 -6.07 13.01 -20.48
C PRO A 328 -5.16 12.16 -21.36
N ALA A 329 -5.56 11.92 -22.61
CA ALA A 329 -4.80 11.10 -23.57
C ALA A 329 -3.34 11.57 -23.75
N ALA A 330 -3.11 12.89 -23.72
CA ALA A 330 -1.78 13.47 -23.83
C ALA A 330 -0.85 13.15 -22.64
N SER A 331 -1.43 12.73 -21.51
CA SER A 331 -0.72 12.39 -20.28
C SER A 331 -0.55 10.87 -20.09
N VAL A 332 -1.14 10.06 -20.96
CA VAL A 332 -0.98 8.60 -20.94
C VAL A 332 0.37 8.25 -21.57
N PRO A 333 1.28 7.55 -20.84
CA PRO A 333 2.54 7.10 -21.41
C PRO A 333 2.31 6.20 -22.62
N ALA A 334 3.06 6.44 -23.70
CA ALA A 334 2.94 5.66 -24.92
C ALA A 334 3.21 4.16 -24.67
N GLU A 335 4.11 3.84 -23.74
CA GLU A 335 4.41 2.47 -23.33
C GLU A 335 3.21 1.76 -22.70
N LEU A 336 2.37 2.49 -21.95
CA LEU A 336 1.18 1.92 -21.32
C LEU A 336 0.12 1.60 -22.38
N SER A 337 -0.08 2.51 -23.34
CA SER A 337 -1.04 2.33 -24.45
C SER A 337 -0.66 1.21 -25.43
N ALA A 338 0.64 0.91 -25.54
CA ALA A 338 1.16 -0.13 -26.43
C ALA A 338 1.35 -1.49 -25.74
N ASN A 339 1.00 -1.61 -24.45
CA ASN A 339 1.28 -2.82 -23.68
C ASN A 339 0.34 -3.98 -24.08
N PRO A 340 0.87 -5.12 -24.54
CA PRO A 340 0.04 -6.27 -24.92
C PRO A 340 -0.81 -6.82 -23.77
N LEU A 341 -0.32 -6.74 -22.53
CA LEU A 341 -1.06 -7.23 -21.34
C LEU A 341 -2.34 -6.44 -21.10
N MET A 342 -2.32 -5.12 -21.36
CA MET A 342 -3.52 -4.28 -21.30
C MET A 342 -4.59 -4.81 -22.25
N SER A 343 -4.21 -5.18 -23.48
CA SER A 343 -5.15 -5.70 -24.47
C SER A 343 -5.64 -7.11 -24.18
N GLU A 344 -4.89 -7.91 -23.43
CA GLU A 344 -5.23 -9.30 -23.10
C GLU A 344 -6.21 -9.38 -21.92
N PHE A 345 -6.06 -8.52 -20.91
CA PHE A 345 -6.95 -8.50 -19.74
C PHE A 345 -8.12 -7.51 -19.86
N ALA A 346 -8.09 -6.61 -20.84
CA ALA A 346 -9.21 -5.69 -21.06
C ALA A 346 -10.31 -6.34 -21.91
N THR A 347 -11.55 -6.17 -21.49
CA THR A 347 -12.74 -6.59 -22.21
C THR A 347 -13.20 -5.45 -23.13
N PRO A 348 -13.46 -5.69 -24.43
CA PRO A 348 -14.01 -4.67 -25.31
C PRO A 348 -15.44 -4.31 -24.89
N VAL A 349 -15.74 -3.01 -24.84
CA VAL A 349 -17.07 -2.46 -24.53
C VAL A 349 -17.41 -1.37 -25.55
N ASP A 350 -18.60 -0.80 -25.45
CA ASP A 350 -18.94 0.38 -26.26
C ASP A 350 -18.05 1.57 -25.88
N GLY A 351 -17.46 2.22 -26.89
CA GLY A 351 -16.57 3.37 -26.72
C GLY A 351 -15.14 3.07 -26.23
N GLY A 352 -14.74 1.80 -26.11
CA GLY A 352 -13.36 1.45 -25.78
C GLY A 352 -13.16 0.06 -25.15
N GLN A 353 -12.27 -0.03 -24.16
CA GLN A 353 -11.92 -1.27 -23.47
C GLN A 353 -11.94 -1.07 -21.95
N VAL A 354 -12.29 -2.10 -21.19
CA VAL A 354 -12.37 -2.04 -19.73
C VAL A 354 -11.51 -3.12 -19.11
N PHE A 355 -10.67 -2.72 -18.16
CA PHE A 355 -10.06 -3.62 -17.20
C PHE A 355 -10.84 -3.57 -15.89
N SER A 356 -11.31 -4.72 -15.42
CA SER A 356 -12.17 -4.84 -14.24
C SER A 356 -11.54 -5.72 -13.18
N THR A 357 -11.66 -5.28 -11.93
CA THR A 357 -11.40 -6.08 -10.72
C THR A 357 -12.61 -5.99 -9.80
N SER A 358 -12.61 -6.78 -8.73
CA SER A 358 -13.65 -6.69 -7.69
C SER A 358 -13.73 -5.31 -7.01
N LEU A 359 -12.66 -4.50 -7.02
CA LEU A 359 -12.60 -3.23 -6.26
C LEU A 359 -12.43 -1.97 -7.12
N VAL A 360 -11.92 -2.11 -8.35
CA VAL A 360 -11.59 -0.99 -9.24
C VAL A 360 -11.91 -1.40 -10.68
N ASN A 361 -12.52 -0.47 -11.41
CA ASN A 361 -12.63 -0.52 -12.87
C ASN A 361 -11.75 0.57 -13.49
N VAL A 362 -11.16 0.24 -14.64
CA VAL A 362 -10.40 1.16 -15.48
C VAL A 362 -10.96 1.08 -16.90
N PHE A 363 -11.51 2.17 -17.40
CA PHE A 363 -12.03 2.31 -18.76
C PHE A 363 -11.03 3.09 -19.61
N LEU A 364 -10.63 2.50 -20.74
CA LEU A 364 -9.77 3.09 -21.74
C LEU A 364 -10.66 3.46 -22.92
N ALA A 365 -10.89 4.76 -23.10
CA ALA A 365 -11.75 5.27 -24.16
C ALA A 365 -11.03 5.23 -25.52
N ASP A 366 -11.80 5.13 -26.61
CA ASP A 366 -11.28 5.12 -27.98
C ASP A 366 -10.52 6.41 -28.37
N ASP A 367 -10.79 7.51 -27.66
CA ASP A 367 -10.09 8.79 -27.83
C ASP A 367 -8.74 8.86 -27.09
N GLY A 368 -8.36 7.79 -26.39
CA GLY A 368 -7.09 7.64 -25.67
C GLY A 368 -7.12 8.11 -24.22
N ARG A 369 -8.25 8.61 -23.70
CA ARG A 369 -8.40 8.95 -22.28
C ARG A 369 -8.56 7.69 -21.42
N ILE A 370 -8.15 7.79 -20.15
CA ILE A 370 -8.33 6.72 -19.16
C ILE A 370 -9.21 7.24 -18.03
N PHE A 371 -10.22 6.46 -17.66
CA PHE A 371 -11.10 6.72 -16.51
C PHE A 371 -10.94 5.58 -15.52
N ALA A 372 -10.69 5.88 -14.25
CA ALA A 372 -10.52 4.87 -13.22
C ALA A 372 -11.28 5.24 -11.95
N GLY A 373 -11.88 4.24 -11.30
CA GLY A 373 -12.57 4.43 -10.04
C GLY A 373 -13.09 3.12 -9.46
N SER A 374 -13.43 3.16 -8.17
CA SER A 374 -14.13 2.07 -7.48
C SER A 374 -15.63 2.11 -7.73
N VAL A 375 -16.03 2.28 -8.99
CA VAL A 375 -17.41 2.47 -9.42
C VAL A 375 -17.78 1.48 -10.54
N PRO A 376 -19.07 1.18 -10.77
CA PRO A 376 -19.50 0.41 -11.93
C PRO A 376 -19.01 1.00 -13.25
N VAL A 377 -18.78 0.13 -14.23
CA VAL A 377 -18.24 0.49 -15.56
C VAL A 377 -19.10 1.54 -16.25
N GLU A 378 -20.41 1.45 -16.09
CA GLU A 378 -21.38 2.35 -16.70
C GLU A 378 -21.18 3.80 -16.27
N LEU A 379 -20.69 4.03 -15.04
CA LEU A 379 -20.35 5.38 -14.58
C LEU A 379 -19.08 5.92 -15.21
N LEU A 380 -18.08 5.07 -15.46
CA LEU A 380 -16.87 5.46 -16.17
C LEU A 380 -17.17 5.84 -17.62
N GLN A 381 -18.03 5.06 -18.29
CA GLN A 381 -18.48 5.36 -19.65
C GLN A 381 -19.32 6.64 -19.69
N ALA A 382 -20.26 6.81 -18.75
CA ALA A 382 -21.05 8.04 -18.66
C ALA A 382 -20.19 9.28 -18.39
N ALA A 383 -19.10 9.16 -17.60
CA ALA A 383 -18.15 10.23 -17.37
C ALA A 383 -17.37 10.57 -18.65
N ALA A 384 -16.99 9.58 -19.44
CA ALA A 384 -16.33 9.78 -20.72
C ALA A 384 -17.22 10.48 -21.76
N ASP A 385 -18.51 10.15 -21.80
CA ASP A 385 -19.52 10.71 -22.71
C ASP A 385 -19.99 12.13 -22.33
N ALA A 386 -19.87 12.51 -21.06
CA ALA A 386 -20.37 13.79 -20.53
C ALA A 386 -19.49 15.01 -20.88
N GLN A 387 -18.35 14.78 -21.53
CA GLN A 387 -17.39 15.80 -21.97
C GLN A 387 -17.29 15.82 -23.49
#